data_AF-A0A6P8PKL7-F1
#
_entry.id   AF-A0A6P8PKL7-F1
#
_cell.length_a   1.000
_cell.length_b   1.000
_cell.length_c   1.000
_cell.angle_alpha   90.00
_cell.angle_beta   90.00
_cell.angle_gamma   90.00
#
_symmetry.space_group_name_H-M   'P 1'
#
loop_
_entity.id
_entity.type
_entity.pdbx_description
1 polymer ?
#
loop_
_entity_poly.entity_id
_entity_poly.type
_entity_poly.pdbx_seq_one_letter_code
_entity_poly.pdbx_strand_id
1 'polypeptide(L)'
;MKPPGWHPALLLTLLFWPGWILTQEEKIQAVDVSISGTSVILTCPLGSDTNKPNKITLKHKNSIFDHKEEKPFTLQNFDESNNGLYECTVSYEGNVPPLKAKLYLKAKGYSKERPPPVPNPDYEPLKKGQREVYDGLNSRGY
;
A
#
# COMPACT_ATOMS: atom_id res chain seq x y z
N MET A 1 17.35 30.00 -68.26
CA MET A 1 17.85 31.15 -67.48
C MET A 1 17.81 30.76 -66.01
N LYS A 2 18.96 30.81 -65.31
CA LYS A 2 19.13 30.38 -63.90
C LYS A 2 19.96 31.47 -63.20
N PRO A 3 19.59 31.94 -62.00
CA PRO A 3 20.38 32.96 -61.33
C PRO A 3 21.55 32.33 -60.53
N PRO A 4 22.70 33.03 -60.44
CA PRO A 4 23.85 32.62 -59.64
C PRO A 4 23.80 33.25 -58.24
N GLY A 5 24.18 32.48 -57.23
CA GLY A 5 24.24 32.95 -55.84
C GLY A 5 24.76 31.85 -54.93
N TRP A 6 26.06 31.90 -54.69
CA TRP A 6 26.90 31.03 -53.89
C TRP A 6 26.76 31.39 -52.40
N HIS A 7 26.83 30.42 -51.47
CA HIS A 7 27.66 30.46 -50.25
C HIS A 7 27.51 29.16 -49.42
N PRO A 8 28.51 28.84 -48.57
CA PRO A 8 28.88 27.48 -48.21
C PRO A 8 28.36 27.01 -46.83
N ALA A 9 28.51 25.70 -46.63
CA ALA A 9 28.70 24.92 -45.41
C ALA A 9 28.47 25.53 -44.00
N LEU A 10 27.81 24.68 -43.18
CA LEU A 10 28.01 24.45 -41.74
C LEU A 10 27.68 25.57 -40.76
N LEU A 11 26.57 25.38 -40.04
CA LEU A 11 26.57 25.65 -38.60
C LEU A 11 25.59 24.71 -37.87
N LEU A 12 26.17 23.87 -37.02
CA LEU A 12 25.52 23.07 -35.99
C LEU A 12 24.51 23.92 -35.21
N THR A 13 23.26 23.48 -35.16
CA THR A 13 22.36 23.78 -34.03
C THR A 13 22.08 22.50 -33.25
N LEU A 14 23.16 21.90 -32.72
CA LEU A 14 23.07 21.17 -31.46
C LEU A 14 22.96 22.23 -30.38
N LEU A 15 21.78 22.39 -29.78
CA LEU A 15 21.48 22.96 -28.46
C LEU A 15 20.00 23.39 -28.47
N PHE A 16 19.09 22.41 -28.47
CA PHE A 16 17.74 22.64 -27.98
C PHE A 16 17.39 21.52 -27.00
N TRP A 17 17.71 21.85 -25.74
CA TRP A 17 17.21 21.29 -24.49
C TRP A 17 17.25 19.77 -24.30
N PRO A 18 18.06 19.26 -23.35
CA PRO A 18 17.60 18.13 -22.53
C PRO A 18 16.52 18.70 -21.60
N GLY A 19 15.39 19.06 -22.19
CA GLY A 19 14.20 19.51 -21.50
C GLY A 19 13.59 18.26 -20.90
N TRP A 20 14.07 17.94 -19.70
CA TRP A 20 13.44 17.12 -18.69
C TRP A 20 12.56 16.03 -19.30
N ILE A 21 13.12 14.84 -19.49
CA ILE A 21 12.29 13.66 -19.26
C ILE A 21 11.85 13.80 -17.81
N LEU A 22 10.70 14.45 -17.61
CA LEU A 22 9.89 14.28 -16.43
C LEU A 22 9.58 12.79 -16.45
N THR A 23 10.37 12.03 -15.71
CA THR A 23 9.92 10.77 -15.18
C THR A 23 8.66 11.14 -14.41
N GLN A 24 7.49 11.05 -15.04
CA GLN A 24 6.25 11.04 -14.28
C GLN A 24 6.42 9.87 -13.34
N GLU A 25 6.47 10.19 -12.05
CA GLU A 25 6.41 9.21 -11.00
C GLU A 25 5.02 8.57 -11.12
N GLU A 26 4.94 7.55 -11.96
CA GLU A 26 3.76 6.73 -12.14
C GLU A 26 3.53 6.08 -10.78
N LYS A 27 2.64 6.70 -9.98
CA LYS A 27 2.20 6.18 -8.69
C LYS A 27 1.63 4.78 -8.94
N ILE A 28 2.46 3.76 -8.70
CA ILE A 28 2.10 2.37 -8.92
C ILE A 28 0.85 2.09 -8.07
N GLN A 29 -0.26 1.84 -8.74
CA GLN A 29 -1.54 1.54 -8.11
C GLN A 29 -1.50 0.11 -7.58
N ALA A 30 -0.82 -0.08 -6.45
CA ALA A 30 -0.65 -1.35 -5.77
C ALA A 30 -1.75 -1.57 -4.72
N VAL A 31 -2.06 -2.84 -4.44
CA VAL A 31 -2.90 -3.20 -3.29
C VAL A 31 -2.10 -2.97 -2.01
N ASP A 32 -2.63 -2.18 -1.10
CA ASP A 32 -2.03 -1.94 0.21
C ASP A 32 -2.37 -3.12 1.15
N VAL A 33 -1.40 -3.47 2.00
CA VAL A 33 -1.46 -4.65 2.86
C VAL A 33 -1.05 -4.27 4.27
N SER A 34 -1.96 -4.46 5.21
CA SER A 34 -1.70 -4.30 6.64
C SER A 34 -1.93 -5.62 7.38
N ILE A 35 -0.97 -6.01 8.22
CA ILE A 35 -0.99 -7.27 8.95
C ILE A 35 -0.96 -6.96 10.44
N SER A 36 -1.95 -7.48 11.18
CA SER A 36 -2.04 -7.30 12.63
C SER A 36 -2.51 -8.59 13.30
N GLY A 37 -1.65 -9.18 14.13
CA GLY A 37 -1.92 -10.44 14.81
C GLY A 37 -2.19 -11.58 13.82
N THR A 38 -3.42 -12.10 13.81
CA THR A 38 -3.90 -13.15 12.90
C THR A 38 -4.73 -12.61 11.74
N SER A 39 -4.83 -11.28 11.59
CA SER A 39 -5.67 -10.65 10.58
C SER A 39 -4.83 -9.97 9.51
N VAL A 40 -5.26 -10.12 8.26
CA VAL A 40 -4.70 -9.38 7.11
C VAL A 40 -5.78 -8.47 6.55
N ILE A 41 -5.42 -7.21 6.34
CA ILE A 41 -6.28 -6.18 5.77
C ILE A 41 -5.73 -5.83 4.40
N LEU A 42 -6.57 -5.97 3.37
CA LEU A 42 -6.24 -5.66 1.98
C LEU A 42 -7.04 -4.45 1.52
N THR A 43 -6.34 -3.42 1.05
CA THR A 43 -6.97 -2.19 0.55
C THR A 43 -6.67 -2.04 -0.93
N CYS A 44 -7.71 -2.02 -1.75
CA CYS A 44 -7.56 -1.82 -3.19
C CYS A 44 -7.12 -0.39 -3.50
N PRO A 45 -6.25 -0.19 -4.50
CA PRO A 45 -5.88 1.15 -4.92
C PRO A 45 -7.11 1.85 -5.50
N LEU A 46 -7.29 3.10 -5.09
CA LEU A 46 -8.29 4.00 -5.64
C LEU A 46 -7.51 4.92 -6.59
N GLY A 47 -7.83 4.86 -7.89
CA GLY A 47 -7.09 5.57 -8.94
C GLY A 47 -7.00 7.08 -8.72
N SER A 48 -7.86 7.85 -9.38
CA SER A 48 -7.92 9.31 -9.18
C SER A 48 -9.03 9.66 -8.19
N ASP A 49 -8.77 10.63 -7.32
CA ASP A 49 -9.72 11.12 -6.30
C ASP A 49 -11.01 11.70 -6.90
N THR A 50 -11.03 12.00 -8.21
CA THR A 50 -12.24 12.45 -8.92
C THR A 50 -13.20 11.33 -9.28
N ASN A 51 -12.72 10.08 -9.30
CA ASN A 51 -13.51 8.94 -9.75
C ASN A 51 -14.11 8.23 -8.54
N LYS A 52 -15.42 8.38 -8.35
CA LYS A 52 -16.13 7.72 -7.26
C LYS A 52 -16.32 6.23 -7.57
N PRO A 53 -15.81 5.30 -6.75
CA PRO A 53 -16.01 3.88 -6.96
C PRO A 53 -17.46 3.49 -6.65
N ASN A 54 -18.04 2.64 -7.49
CA ASN A 54 -19.39 2.07 -7.29
C ASN A 54 -19.36 0.61 -6.83
N LYS A 55 -18.27 -0.10 -7.15
CA LYS A 55 -18.08 -1.51 -6.83
C LYS A 55 -16.60 -1.83 -6.74
N ILE A 56 -16.19 -2.42 -5.62
CA ILE A 56 -14.85 -2.94 -5.41
C ILE A 56 -14.96 -4.46 -5.23
N THR A 57 -14.28 -5.20 -6.10
CA THR A 57 -14.27 -6.67 -6.09
C THR A 57 -12.88 -7.17 -5.77
N LEU A 58 -12.75 -8.03 -4.77
CA LEU A 58 -11.54 -8.79 -4.49
C LEU A 58 -11.78 -10.26 -4.80
N LYS A 59 -10.97 -10.83 -5.70
CA LYS A 59 -11.01 -12.24 -6.07
C LYS A 59 -9.81 -12.97 -5.49
N HIS A 60 -10.07 -14.13 -4.90
CA HIS A 60 -9.04 -15.06 -4.44
C HIS A 60 -9.50 -16.50 -4.70
N LYS A 61 -8.76 -17.25 -5.52
CA LYS A 61 -9.14 -18.61 -5.94
C LYS A 61 -10.57 -18.63 -6.52
N ASN A 62 -11.48 -19.36 -5.88
CA ASN A 62 -12.89 -19.46 -6.27
C ASN A 62 -13.80 -18.52 -5.45
N SER A 63 -13.23 -17.73 -4.54
CA SER A 63 -13.96 -16.78 -3.71
C SER A 63 -13.95 -15.38 -4.32
N ILE A 64 -15.09 -14.71 -4.25
CA ILE A 64 -15.30 -13.34 -4.73
C ILE A 64 -15.93 -12.54 -3.60
N PHE A 65 -15.30 -11.42 -3.25
CA PHE A 65 -15.76 -10.51 -2.21
C PHE A 65 -16.06 -9.15 -2.84
N ASP A 66 -17.25 -8.62 -2.60
CA ASP A 66 -17.72 -7.37 -3.20
C ASP A 66 -18.09 -6.34 -2.13
N HIS A 67 -17.58 -5.12 -2.26
CA HIS A 67 -18.00 -3.94 -1.52
C HIS A 67 -18.58 -2.88 -2.46
N LYS A 68 -19.57 -2.12 -1.98
CA LYS A 68 -20.18 -0.99 -2.71
C LYS A 68 -19.44 0.34 -2.48
N GLU A 69 -18.53 0.36 -1.51
CA GLU A 69 -17.83 1.54 -1.01
C GLU A 69 -16.35 1.20 -0.82
N GLU A 70 -15.53 2.24 -0.57
CA GLU A 70 -14.10 2.18 -0.27
C GLU A 70 -13.81 1.55 1.09
N LYS A 71 -14.17 0.27 1.24
CA LYS A 71 -13.95 -0.50 2.46
C LYS A 71 -12.84 -1.53 2.24
N PRO A 72 -11.87 -1.61 3.16
CA PRO A 72 -10.83 -2.62 3.09
C PRO A 72 -11.42 -4.02 3.31
N PHE A 73 -10.76 -5.04 2.78
CA PHE A 73 -11.12 -6.43 2.95
C PHE A 73 -10.33 -7.03 4.11
N THR A 74 -11.03 -7.51 5.15
CA THR A 74 -10.41 -8.12 6.32
C THR A 74 -10.47 -9.64 6.23
N LEU A 75 -9.31 -10.27 6.16
CA LEU A 75 -9.11 -11.72 6.26
C LEU A 75 -8.81 -12.04 7.73
N GLN A 76 -9.80 -12.54 8.46
CA GLN A 76 -9.61 -12.98 9.85
C GLN A 76 -9.03 -14.39 9.91
N ASN A 77 -8.28 -14.69 10.98
CA ASN A 77 -7.69 -16.01 11.23
C ASN A 77 -6.87 -16.51 10.04
N PHE A 78 -6.03 -15.62 9.51
CA PHE A 78 -5.17 -15.90 8.37
C PHE A 78 -4.26 -17.10 8.63
N ASP A 79 -4.26 -18.03 7.70
CA ASP A 79 -3.35 -19.18 7.64
C ASP A 79 -2.71 -19.35 6.26
N GLU A 80 -1.82 -20.33 6.13
CA GLU A 80 -1.12 -20.59 4.87
C GLU A 80 -2.05 -20.94 3.70
N SER A 81 -3.27 -21.39 3.97
CA SER A 81 -4.26 -21.67 2.93
C SER A 81 -4.79 -20.38 2.28
N ASN A 82 -4.68 -19.24 2.95
CA ASN A 82 -5.03 -17.94 2.38
C ASN A 82 -3.93 -17.35 1.49
N ASN A 83 -2.75 -17.97 1.40
CA ASN A 83 -1.71 -17.53 0.48
C ASN A 83 -2.13 -17.69 -0.99
N GLY A 84 -1.58 -16.82 -1.84
CA GLY A 84 -1.72 -16.90 -3.29
C GLY A 84 -2.05 -15.57 -3.94
N LEU A 85 -2.58 -15.66 -5.16
CA LEU A 85 -2.94 -14.50 -5.97
C LEU A 85 -4.28 -13.92 -5.53
N TYR A 86 -4.29 -12.60 -5.33
CA TYR A 86 -5.43 -11.75 -5.11
C TYR A 86 -5.55 -10.79 -6.28
N GLU A 87 -6.74 -10.66 -6.85
CA GLU A 87 -7.04 -9.74 -7.94
C GLU A 87 -8.11 -8.77 -7.48
N CYS A 88 -7.75 -7.49 -7.38
CA CYS A 88 -8.73 -6.43 -7.11
C CYS A 88 -9.20 -5.78 -8.42
N THR A 89 -10.51 -5.53 -8.51
CA THR A 89 -11.13 -4.75 -9.57
C THR A 89 -11.97 -3.64 -8.94
N VAL A 90 -11.64 -2.39 -9.22
CA VAL A 90 -12.40 -1.21 -8.82
C VAL A 90 -13.17 -0.71 -10.04
N SER A 91 -14.49 -0.72 -9.95
CA SER A 91 -15.39 -0.12 -10.93
C SER A 91 -15.84 1.25 -10.43
N TYR A 92 -15.96 2.18 -11.36
CA TYR A 92 -16.28 3.58 -11.09
C TYR A 92 -17.66 3.92 -11.64
N GLU A 93 -18.26 4.98 -11.11
CA GLU A 93 -19.46 5.56 -11.69
C GLU A 93 -19.17 6.16 -13.08
N GLY A 94 -20.15 6.08 -14.00
CA GLY A 94 -20.03 6.60 -15.36
C GLY A 94 -19.21 5.70 -16.31
N ASN A 95 -18.73 6.29 -17.41
CA ASN A 95 -17.97 5.60 -18.45
C ASN A 95 -16.46 5.59 -18.14
N VAL A 96 -16.09 5.29 -16.90
CA VAL A 96 -14.69 5.23 -16.47
C VAL A 96 -14.22 3.77 -16.51
N PRO A 97 -13.09 3.46 -17.18
CA PRO A 97 -12.56 2.10 -17.22
C PRO A 97 -12.26 1.55 -15.81
N PRO A 98 -12.55 0.25 -15.56
CA PRO A 98 -12.28 -0.33 -14.26
C PRO A 98 -10.77 -0.46 -14.03
N LEU A 99 -10.33 -0.11 -12.83
CA LEU A 99 -8.97 -0.29 -12.37
C LEU A 99 -8.78 -1.73 -11.90
N LYS A 100 -7.67 -2.36 -12.29
CA LYS A 100 -7.30 -3.72 -11.85
C LYS A 100 -5.93 -3.71 -11.21
N ALA A 101 -5.82 -4.34 -10.05
CA ALA A 101 -4.56 -4.51 -9.34
C ALA A 101 -4.40 -5.97 -8.92
N LYS A 102 -3.17 -6.48 -8.89
CA LYS A 102 -2.85 -7.85 -8.49
C LYS A 102 -1.87 -7.83 -7.33
N LEU A 103 -2.09 -8.73 -6.38
CA LEU A 103 -1.22 -8.94 -5.23
C LEU A 103 -0.97 -10.43 -5.07
N TYR A 104 0.28 -10.85 -4.99
CA TYR A 104 0.62 -12.19 -4.53
C TYR A 104 0.94 -12.13 -3.04
N LEU A 105 0.03 -12.63 -2.21
CA LEU A 105 0.19 -12.64 -0.76
C LEU A 105 0.85 -13.95 -0.32
N LYS A 106 1.99 -13.82 0.36
CA LYS A 106 2.69 -14.93 1.00
C LYS A 106 3.07 -14.53 2.42
N ALA A 107 2.30 -14.99 3.38
CA ALA A 107 2.54 -14.80 4.81
C ALA A 107 2.44 -16.14 5.55
N LYS A 108 3.00 -16.19 6.76
CA LYS A 108 2.85 -17.33 7.66
C LYS A 108 1.67 -17.07 8.60
N GLY A 109 0.82 -18.09 8.77
CA GLY A 109 -0.25 -18.04 9.74
C GLY A 109 0.28 -18.00 11.17
N TYR A 110 -0.57 -17.59 12.10
CA TYR A 110 -0.28 -17.82 13.51
C TYR A 110 -0.51 -19.30 13.82
N SER A 111 0.56 -20.09 13.84
CA SER A 111 0.50 -21.43 14.45
C SER A 111 0.25 -21.28 15.96
N LYS A 112 -0.80 -21.93 16.46
CA LYS A 112 -1.08 -22.04 17.90
C LYS A 112 0.06 -22.68 18.70
N GLU A 113 1.05 -23.28 18.02
CA GLU A 113 2.20 -23.91 18.66
C GLU A 113 3.23 -22.93 19.20
N ARG A 114 3.17 -21.64 18.86
CA ARG A 114 4.05 -20.68 19.54
C ARG A 114 3.58 -20.55 20.99
N PRO A 115 4.36 -21.03 21.97
CA PRO A 115 4.01 -20.84 23.37
C PRO A 115 3.87 -19.33 23.63
N PRO A 116 2.97 -18.94 24.55
CA PRO A 116 2.86 -17.53 24.93
C PRO A 116 4.26 -17.00 25.28
N PRO A 117 4.57 -15.72 24.97
CA PRO A 117 5.84 -15.12 25.36
C PRO A 117 6.07 -15.41 26.84
N VAL A 118 7.17 -16.09 27.16
CA VAL A 118 7.49 -16.41 28.55
C VAL A 118 7.58 -15.08 29.29
N PRO A 119 6.85 -14.90 30.43
CA PRO A 119 6.99 -13.71 31.24
C PRO A 119 8.46 -13.45 31.50
N ASN A 120 8.92 -12.20 31.32
CA ASN A 120 10.31 -11.86 31.58
C ASN A 120 10.66 -12.31 33.02
N PRO A 121 11.64 -13.20 33.22
CA PRO A 121 11.98 -13.71 34.56
C PRO A 121 12.45 -12.62 35.52
N ASP A 122 12.94 -11.50 34.99
CA ASP A 122 13.32 -10.32 35.80
C ASP A 122 12.12 -9.42 36.14
N TYR A 123 10.90 -9.84 35.81
CA TYR A 123 9.70 -9.09 36.18
C TYR A 123 9.36 -9.29 37.66
N GLU A 124 9.77 -8.35 38.48
CA GLU A 124 9.28 -8.23 39.86
C GLU A 124 7.83 -7.69 39.84
N PRO A 125 6.84 -8.40 40.42
CA PRO A 125 5.51 -7.84 40.61
C PRO A 125 5.61 -6.55 41.43
N LEU A 126 5.05 -5.46 40.92
CA LEU A 126 5.00 -4.18 41.63
C LEU A 126 4.40 -4.40 43.03
N LYS A 127 5.20 -4.20 44.06
CA LYS A 127 4.71 -4.28 45.44
C LYS A 127 3.75 -3.12 45.67
N LYS A 128 2.61 -3.39 46.32
CA LYS A 128 1.62 -2.38 46.71
C LYS A 128 2.34 -1.31 47.56
N GLY A 129 2.59 -0.13 46.98
CA GLY A 129 3.43 0.94 47.54
C GLY A 129 4.51 1.49 46.60
N GLN A 130 4.95 0.75 45.56
CA GLN A 130 5.93 1.23 44.57
C GLN A 130 5.36 2.21 43.53
N ARG A 131 4.03 2.34 43.44
CA ARG A 131 3.36 3.26 42.50
C ARG A 131 3.64 4.73 42.82
N GLU A 132 3.77 5.04 44.12
CA GLU A 132 4.03 6.38 44.64
C GLU A 132 5.40 6.93 44.22
N VAL A 133 6.37 6.06 43.89
CA VAL A 133 7.72 6.45 43.45
C VAL A 133 7.70 7.05 42.02
N TYR A 134 6.80 6.59 41.16
CA TYR A 134 6.67 7.08 39.78
C TYR A 134 5.74 8.31 39.66
N ASP A 135 4.80 8.50 40.59
CA ASP A 135 3.98 9.71 40.65
C ASP A 135 4.81 10.96 41.02
N GLY A 136 5.97 10.78 41.66
CA GLY A 136 6.89 11.86 42.02
C GLY A 136 7.75 12.42 40.89
N LEU A 137 7.80 11.78 39.71
CA LEU A 137 8.59 12.26 38.58
C LEU A 137 7.87 13.32 37.73
N ASN A 138 6.56 13.49 37.90
CA ASN A 138 5.77 14.42 37.08
C ASN A 138 5.73 15.87 37.62
N SER A 139 6.63 16.22 38.54
CA SER A 139 6.61 17.54 39.22
C SER A 139 7.93 18.31 39.19
N ARG A 140 8.91 17.90 38.37
CA ARG A 140 10.13 18.70 38.12
C ARG A 140 10.52 18.72 36.64
N GLY A 141 9.64 19.28 35.82
CA GLY A 141 9.95 19.78 34.49
C GLY A 141 9.13 21.04 34.27
N TYR A 142 9.82 22.17 34.16
CA TYR A 142 9.38 23.56 33.99
C TYR A 142 8.04 23.80 33.28
#